data_AF-A0A3D5R565-F1
#
_entry.id   AF-A0A3D5R565-F1
#
_cell.length_a   1.000
_cell.length_b   1.000
_cell.length_c   1.000
_cell.angle_alpha   90.00
_cell.angle_beta   90.00
_cell.angle_gamma   90.00
#
_symmetry.space_group_name_H-M   'P 1'
#
loop_
_entity.id
_entity.type
_entity.pdbx_description
1 polymer ?
#
loop_
_entity_poly.entity_id
_entity_poly.type
_entity_poly.pdbx_seq_one_letter_code
_entity_poly.pdbx_strand_id
1 'polypeptide(L)' 'RQILGAVIGGLLMGYGARIAFGCNIGALYSGISTLSLSGWIYGIFMFLGAVIGSKMLMKFFI' A
#
# COMPACT_ATOMS: atom_id res chain seq x y z
N ARG A 1 -16.62 -15.00 -4.52
CA ARG A 1 -15.67 -14.75 -3.41
C ARG A 1 -14.74 -13.56 -3.74
N GLN A 2 -14.02 -13.53 -4.88
CA GLN A 2 -12.96 -12.54 -5.16
C GLN A 2 -13.41 -11.07 -5.12
N ILE A 3 -14.67 -10.79 -5.44
CA ILE A 3 -15.28 -9.45 -5.37
C ILE A 3 -15.21 -8.88 -3.95
N LEU A 4 -15.47 -9.69 -2.92
CA LEU A 4 -15.45 -9.22 -1.53
C LEU A 4 -14.03 -8.83 -1.10
N GLY A 5 -13.03 -9.63 -1.50
CA GLY A 5 -11.61 -9.33 -1.25
C GLY A 5 -11.13 -8.08 -1.99
N ALA A 6 -11.58 -7.87 -3.23
CA ALA A 6 -11.26 -6.69 -4.01
C ALA A 6 -11.87 -5.40 -3.42
N VAL A 7 -13.12 -5.46 -2.94
CA VAL A 7 -13.79 -4.31 -2.30
C VAL A 7 -13.09 -3.95 -0.99
N ILE A 8 -12.79 -4.94 -0.13
CA ILE A 8 -12.11 -4.71 1.14
C ILE A 8 -10.68 -4.19 0.91
N GLY A 9 -9.94 -4.80 -0.03
CA GLY A 9 -8.60 -4.36 -0.39
C GLY A 9 -8.57 -2.94 -0.98
N GLY A 10 -9.53 -2.61 -1.84
CA GLY A 10 -9.67 -1.27 -2.42
C GLY A 10 -9.98 -0.19 -1.37
N LEU A 11 -10.87 -0.50 -0.42
CA LEU A 11 -11.18 0.42 0.69
C LEU A 11 -9.97 0.65 1.60
N LEU A 12 -9.25 -0.41 1.98
CA LEU A 12 -8.03 -0.31 2.79
C LEU A 12 -6.94 0.50 2.09
N MET A 13 -6.75 0.28 0.78
CA MET A 13 -5.79 1.02 -0.03
C MET A 13 -6.15 2.51 -0.11
N GLY A 14 -7.43 2.84 -0.35
CA GLY A 14 -7.92 4.22 -0.38
C GLY A 14 -7.80 4.94 0.97
N TYR A 15 -8.15 4.25 2.05
CA TYR A 15 -8.02 4.78 3.41
C TYR A 15 -6.55 5.06 3.77
N GLY A 16 -5.65 4.11 3.45
CA GLY A 16 -4.21 4.28 3.65
C GLY A 16 -3.64 5.45 2.85
N ALA A 17 -4.08 5.65 1.60
CA ALA A 17 -3.65 6.78 0.77
C ALA A 17 -4.05 8.14 1.35
N ARG A 18 -5.21 8.22 2.04
CA ARG A 18 -5.64 9.44 2.73
C ARG A 18 -4.79 9.74 3.96
N ILE A 19 -4.49 8.74 4.78
CA ILE A 19 -3.64 8.91 5.97
C ILE A 19 -2.21 9.29 5.59
N ALA A 20 -1.67 8.68 4.53
CA ALA A 20 -0.33 8.96 4.06
C ALA A 20 -0.22 10.26 3.23
N PHE A 21 -1.33 10.98 3.04
CA PHE A 21 -1.42 12.18 2.19
C PHE A 21 -0.80 11.99 0.80
N GLY A 22 -0.92 10.77 0.24
CA GLY A 22 -0.25 10.44 -1.01
C GLY A 22 -0.54 9.04 -1.51
N CYS A 23 -0.15 8.81 -2.75
CA CYS A 23 -0.22 7.52 -3.42
C CYS A 23 1.19 7.06 -3.80
N ASN A 24 1.32 5.90 -4.44
CA ASN A 24 2.62 5.40 -4.93
C ASN A 24 3.34 6.39 -5.86
N ILE A 25 2.62 7.28 -6.55
CA ILE A 25 3.26 8.30 -7.40
C ILE A 25 3.64 9.53 -6.57
N GLY A 26 2.75 9.99 -5.69
CA GLY A 26 2.97 11.19 -4.88
C GLY A 26 3.92 10.97 -3.69
N ALA A 27 3.68 9.95 -2.87
CA ALA A 27 4.44 9.68 -1.66
C ALA A 27 5.75 8.92 -1.94
N LEU A 28 5.72 7.89 -2.80
CA LEU A 28 6.90 7.09 -3.12
C LEU A 28 7.75 7.75 -4.21
N TYR A 29 7.23 7.89 -5.44
CA TYR A 29 8.04 8.37 -6.57
C TYR A 29 8.50 9.82 -6.38
N SER A 30 7.58 10.74 -6.09
CA SER A 30 7.93 12.15 -5.87
C SER A 30 8.70 12.39 -4.56
N GLY A 31 8.47 11.56 -3.54
CA GLY A 31 9.19 11.63 -2.27
C GLY A 31 10.63 11.14 -2.37
N ILE A 32 10.88 10.07 -3.14
CA ILE A 32 12.23 9.56 -3.39
C ILE A 32 13.00 10.50 -4.32
N SER A 33 12.35 11.08 -5.34
CA SER A 33 12.99 12.02 -6.27
C SER A 33 13.45 13.31 -5.60
N THR A 34 12.80 13.71 -4.50
CA THR A 34 13.19 14.87 -3.67
C THR A 34 14.09 14.50 -2.49
N LEU A 35 14.55 13.24 -2.41
CA LEU A 35 15.36 12.68 -1.32
C LEU A 35 14.72 12.86 0.06
N SER A 36 13.39 12.83 0.13
CA SER A 36 12.62 13.04 1.37
C SER A 36 12.53 11.76 2.20
N LEU A 37 12.80 11.86 3.51
CA LEU A 37 12.74 10.73 4.45
C LEU A 37 11.37 10.04 4.43
N SER A 38 10.29 10.81 4.26
CA SER A 38 8.92 10.32 4.21
C SER A 38 8.68 9.35 3.05
N GLY A 39 9.30 9.60 1.88
CA GLY A 39 9.17 8.71 0.72
C GLY A 39 9.88 7.37 0.92
N TRP A 40 11.04 7.38 1.58
CA TRP A 40 11.77 6.17 1.95
C TRP A 40 11.02 5.34 2.99
N ILE A 41 10.48 5.99 4.02
CA ILE A 41 9.65 5.34 5.05
C ILE A 41 8.40 4.73 4.40
N TYR A 42 7.71 5.50 3.54
CA TYR A 42 6.55 5.00 2.81
C TYR A 42 6.89 3.73 2.00
N GLY A 43 8.04 3.71 1.31
CA GLY A 43 8.50 2.54 0.56
C GLY A 43 8.75 1.29 1.40
N ILE A 44 9.40 1.44 2.56
CA ILE A 44 9.67 0.31 3.47
C ILE A 44 8.36 -0.29 3.99
N PHE A 45 7.45 0.56 4.47
CA PHE A 45 6.15 0.10 5.00
C PHE A 45 5.25 -0.47 3.90
N MET A 46 5.28 0.11 2.69
CA MET A 46 4.56 -0.41 1.54
C MET A 46 5.05 -1.81 1.16
N PHE A 47 6.38 -2.04 1.15
CA PHE A 47 6.95 -3.35 0.84
C PHE A 47 6.57 -4.41 1.88
N LEU A 48 6.71 -4.09 3.18
CA LEU A 48 6.27 -4.96 4.27
C LEU A 48 4.78 -5.29 4.18
N GLY A 49 3.95 -4.28 3.93
CA GLY A 49 2.51 -4.44 3.74
C GLY A 49 2.16 -5.34 2.56
N ALA A 50 2.87 -5.22 1.44
CA ALA A 50 2.66 -6.05 0.26
C ALA A 50 3.03 -7.52 0.50
N VAL A 51 4.12 -7.80 1.23
CA VAL A 51 4.53 -9.17 1.58
C VAL A 51 3.49 -9.84 2.50
N ILE A 52 3.06 -9.13 3.54
CA ILE A 52 2.06 -9.64 4.48
C ILE A 52 0.70 -9.81 3.79
N GLY A 53 0.28 -8.82 3.01
CA GLY A 53 -0.97 -8.83 2.25
C GLY A 53 -1.02 -9.97 1.24
N SER A 54 0.06 -10.21 0.49
CA SER A 54 0.15 -11.31 -0.48
C SER A 54 0.07 -12.68 0.19
N LYS A 55 0.72 -12.85 1.35
CA LYS A 55 0.62 -14.09 2.14
C LYS A 55 -0.80 -14.31 2.67
N MET A 56 -1.45 -13.25 3.14
CA MET A 56 -2.80 -13.33 3.68
C MET A 56 -3.83 -13.62 2.58
N LEU A 57 -3.68 -13.00 1.40
CA LEU A 57 -4.52 -13.24 0.24
C LEU A 57 -4.40 -14.68 -0.25
N MET A 58 -3.18 -15.22 -0.37
CA MET A 58 -3.01 -16.64 -0.73
C MET A 58 -3.67 -17.56 0.29
N LYS A 59 -3.50 -17.32 1.60
CA LYS A 59 -4.02 -18.25 2.62
C LYS A 59 -5.55 -18.26 2.75
N PHE A 60 -6.23 -17.15 2.46
CA PHE A 60 -7.68 -17.01 2.65
C PHE A 60 -8.50 -17.20 1.36
N PHE A 61 -7.88 -17.04 0.19
CA PHE A 61 -8.61 -16.83 -1.06
C PHE A 61 -8.30 -17.80 -2.20
N ILE A 62 -7.15 -18.48 -2.15
CA ILE A 62 -6.86 -19.68 -2.96
C ILE A 62 -7.27 -20.93 -2.18
#